data_AF-A0A945W026-F1
#
_entry.id   AF-A0A945W026-F1
#
_cell.length_a   1.000
_cell.length_b   1.000
_cell.length_c   1.000
_cell.angle_alpha   90.00
_cell.angle_beta   90.00
_cell.angle_gamma   90.00
#
_symmetry.space_group_name_H-M   'P 1'
#
loop_
_entity.id
_entity.type
_entity.pdbx_description
1 polymer ?
#
loop_
_entity_poly.entity_id
_entity_poly.type
_entity_poly.pdbx_seq_one_letter_code
_entity_poly.pdbx_strand_id
1 'polypeptide(L)'
;MEEPPRLSTLDVFGTPYSDGIFDEFLDDNYHPFVQTHRGCPFQCVFCHTGDLYYQKAIFQSPEIFSKEMEALGSRFENQQHVILYIANANMSLFKEDFAIAEIIRAIQDKYNWPRNINVNSGKDTKKLMEMMEIINIRPAIALQTLTEDVLKEIKRINIPFEKYVSFQKEAMVKTEEDSVTELILCLPGETKETFLSTLVRVMNSGVQSIVIYTLMSLRGTKISKEGSIEQYGNIIRHRVVPRQFSKIGHSFVFDTEEVVVGTKDMPFEDYIYLRGLSFVIVVFFSAAEFRPLKRFMIEYNIGIDKWISFIHENISAYPEVHRQYLAFMKDTEDELFVHHSDLIEFYQKPENYEALESGRLGDNLLRKYKQILLYESYDSCLDLAVFAAEKIIDNHSKDKMINNLARYQSFRNIRSYISDKNVYVDQEVVLEYDIPDWLDNQDSKCRLEDFEDTVSYLVSHTDASKQLFQSIIDMNKDLTLSLQVLYRDGSIRDYWPVWSKQN
;
A
#
# COMPACT_ATOMS: atom_id res chain seq x y z
N MET A 1 -29.82 -23.05 5.63
CA MET A 1 -28.74 -24.03 5.40
C MET A 1 -28.17 -24.38 6.75
N GLU A 2 -27.92 -25.66 7.01
CA GLU A 2 -27.20 -26.12 8.20
C GLU A 2 -25.78 -25.56 8.14
N GLU A 3 -25.26 -25.02 9.27
CA GLU A 3 -23.90 -24.51 9.31
C GLU A 3 -22.90 -25.66 9.06
N PRO A 4 -21.86 -25.46 8.23
CA PRO A 4 -20.88 -26.50 7.98
C PRO A 4 -20.18 -26.89 9.31
N PRO A 5 -19.81 -28.17 9.47
CA PRO A 5 -19.14 -28.61 10.68
C PRO A 5 -17.80 -27.88 10.84
N ARG A 6 -17.53 -27.44 12.07
CA ARG A 6 -16.26 -26.77 12.40
C ARG A 6 -15.14 -27.79 12.59
N LEU A 7 -13.99 -27.51 11.98
CA LEU A 7 -12.76 -28.24 12.27
C LEU A 7 -12.33 -28.00 13.72
N SER A 8 -11.77 -29.03 14.36
CA SER A 8 -11.21 -28.93 15.71
C SER A 8 -9.75 -28.44 15.72
N THR A 9 -8.99 -28.75 14.67
CA THR A 9 -7.59 -28.39 14.47
C THR A 9 -7.29 -28.23 12.98
N LEU A 10 -6.27 -27.43 12.64
CA LEU A 10 -5.73 -27.37 11.27
C LEU A 10 -4.78 -28.54 10.96
N ASP A 11 -4.39 -29.33 11.96
CA ASP A 11 -3.52 -30.50 11.78
C ASP A 11 -4.10 -31.55 10.82
N VAL A 12 -5.42 -31.52 10.60
CA VAL A 12 -6.12 -32.40 9.66
C VAL A 12 -5.61 -32.26 8.21
N PHE A 13 -4.94 -31.16 7.88
CA PHE A 13 -4.37 -30.92 6.55
C PHE A 13 -2.96 -31.50 6.37
N GLY A 14 -2.33 -32.03 7.43
CA GLY A 14 -1.01 -32.64 7.35
C GLY A 14 0.11 -31.66 6.99
N THR A 15 1.08 -32.14 6.21
CA THR A 15 2.32 -31.44 5.85
C THR A 15 2.52 -31.37 4.33
N PRO A 16 1.70 -30.59 3.59
CA PRO A 16 1.72 -30.59 2.14
C PRO A 16 3.04 -30.14 1.52
N TYR A 17 3.81 -29.25 2.16
CA TYR A 17 5.14 -28.88 1.67
C TYR A 17 6.15 -29.99 1.94
N SER A 18 6.16 -30.58 3.14
CA SER A 18 7.06 -31.69 3.45
C SER A 18 6.78 -32.96 2.64
N ASP A 19 5.52 -33.16 2.23
CA ASP A 19 5.09 -34.31 1.44
C ASP A 19 5.28 -34.09 -0.08
N GLY A 20 5.79 -32.92 -0.49
CA GLY A 20 6.05 -32.56 -1.89
C GLY A 20 4.79 -32.27 -2.72
N ILE A 21 3.63 -32.10 -2.09
CA ILE A 21 2.34 -31.86 -2.79
C ILE A 21 2.36 -30.55 -3.57
N PHE A 22 3.09 -29.55 -3.07
CA PHE A 22 3.18 -28.22 -3.70
C PHE A 22 4.46 -28.00 -4.52
N ASP A 23 5.30 -29.02 -4.72
CA ASP A 23 6.58 -28.85 -5.42
C ASP A 23 6.42 -28.28 -6.84
N GLU A 24 5.42 -28.73 -7.60
CA GLU A 24 5.14 -28.21 -8.96
C GLU A 24 4.94 -26.68 -8.97
N PHE A 25 4.21 -26.14 -7.99
CA PHE A 25 4.00 -24.70 -7.89
C PHE A 25 5.30 -23.98 -7.49
N LEU A 26 6.08 -24.57 -6.58
CA LEU A 26 7.35 -23.99 -6.14
C LEU A 26 8.41 -24.03 -7.25
N ASP A 27 8.38 -25.03 -8.13
CA ASP A 27 9.23 -25.13 -9.33
C ASP A 27 8.86 -24.04 -10.36
N ASP A 28 7.59 -23.65 -10.42
CA ASP A 28 7.08 -22.54 -11.24
C ASP A 28 7.31 -21.14 -10.62
N ASN A 29 8.18 -21.03 -9.62
CA ASN A 29 8.53 -19.81 -8.89
C ASN A 29 7.38 -19.17 -8.08
N TYR A 30 6.31 -19.93 -7.78
CA TYR A 30 5.36 -19.45 -6.77
C TYR A 30 6.00 -19.44 -5.39
N HIS A 31 5.62 -18.45 -4.59
CA HIS A 31 6.07 -18.31 -3.22
C HIS A 31 5.27 -19.22 -2.27
N PRO A 32 5.90 -19.76 -1.20
CA PRO A 32 5.18 -20.54 -0.21
C PRO A 32 4.15 -19.69 0.54
N PHE A 33 2.98 -20.27 0.77
CA PHE A 33 1.82 -19.64 1.41
C PHE A 33 1.26 -20.56 2.49
N VAL A 34 1.49 -20.21 3.75
CA VAL A 34 1.10 -21.00 4.92
C VAL A 34 -0.07 -20.34 5.66
N GLN A 35 -0.82 -21.13 6.44
CA GLN A 35 -1.85 -20.61 7.33
C GLN A 35 -1.82 -21.37 8.65
N THR A 36 -1.42 -20.69 9.73
CA THR A 36 -1.21 -21.34 11.03
C THR A 36 -2.40 -21.17 11.98
N HIS A 37 -3.34 -20.26 11.66
CA HIS A 37 -4.64 -20.23 12.33
C HIS A 37 -5.77 -19.75 11.42
N ARG A 38 -7.00 -20.19 11.73
CA ARG A 38 -8.25 -19.71 11.10
C ARG A 38 -9.20 -19.17 12.17
N GLY A 39 -9.65 -17.94 11.98
CA GLY A 39 -10.61 -17.29 12.86
C GLY A 39 -10.12 -15.94 13.41
N CYS A 40 -11.07 -15.14 13.88
CA CYS A 40 -10.85 -13.82 14.46
C CYS A 40 -11.96 -13.51 15.48
N PRO A 41 -11.64 -13.00 16.68
CA PRO A 41 -12.66 -12.67 17.68
C PRO A 41 -13.43 -11.38 17.36
N PHE A 42 -12.96 -10.58 16.40
CA PHE A 42 -13.62 -9.33 15.99
C PHE A 42 -14.81 -9.61 15.08
N GLN A 43 -15.82 -8.73 15.10
CA GLN A 43 -17.09 -8.92 14.40
C GLN A 43 -17.38 -7.83 13.36
N CYS A 44 -16.32 -7.28 12.76
CA CYS A 44 -16.41 -6.22 11.76
C CYS A 44 -17.42 -6.60 10.66
N VAL A 45 -18.44 -5.78 10.42
CA VAL A 45 -19.60 -6.16 9.59
C VAL A 45 -19.26 -6.39 8.12
N PHE A 46 -18.19 -5.76 7.63
CA PHE A 46 -17.68 -5.86 6.27
C PHE A 46 -16.67 -7.01 6.08
N CYS A 47 -16.26 -7.69 7.16
CA CYS A 47 -15.23 -8.72 7.10
C CYS A 47 -15.87 -10.11 7.13
N HIS A 48 -15.47 -10.98 6.19
CA HIS A 48 -15.90 -12.38 6.15
C HIS A 48 -15.58 -13.14 7.44
N THR A 49 -14.37 -12.94 7.97
CA THR A 49 -13.92 -13.52 9.25
C THR A 49 -14.62 -12.90 10.47
N GLY A 50 -15.45 -11.88 10.27
CA GLY A 50 -16.30 -11.29 11.32
C GLY A 50 -17.57 -12.10 11.61
N ASP A 51 -17.85 -13.15 10.83
CA ASP A 51 -18.96 -14.06 11.08
C ASP A 51 -18.75 -14.90 12.35
N LEU A 52 -19.86 -15.28 13.01
CA LEU A 52 -19.83 -16.07 14.25
C LEU A 52 -19.17 -17.44 14.05
N TYR A 53 -19.23 -18.00 12.84
CA TYR A 53 -18.53 -19.23 12.47
C TYR A 53 -17.02 -19.15 12.77
N TYR A 54 -16.41 -17.98 12.54
CA TYR A 54 -14.97 -17.74 12.69
C TYR A 54 -14.56 -17.19 14.06
N GLN A 55 -15.51 -16.96 14.98
CA GLN A 55 -15.25 -16.25 16.25
C GLN A 55 -14.23 -16.97 17.15
N LYS A 56 -14.22 -18.31 17.13
CA LYS A 56 -13.24 -19.11 17.86
C LYS A 56 -12.12 -19.50 16.90
N ALA A 57 -10.89 -19.07 17.17
CA ALA A 57 -9.77 -19.47 16.34
C ALA A 57 -9.46 -20.96 16.50
N ILE A 58 -9.00 -21.58 15.41
CA ILE A 58 -8.40 -22.91 15.37
C ILE A 58 -6.97 -22.78 14.85
N PHE A 59 -6.09 -23.64 15.32
CA PHE A 59 -4.65 -23.51 15.12
C PHE A 59 -4.08 -24.77 14.48
N GLN A 60 -2.96 -24.60 13.77
CA GLN A 60 -2.03 -25.66 13.44
C GLN A 60 -1.05 -25.84 14.61
N SER A 61 -0.70 -27.09 14.89
CA SER A 61 0.30 -27.42 15.91
C SER A 61 1.68 -26.92 15.50
N PRO A 62 2.49 -26.39 16.45
CA PRO A 62 3.87 -26.01 16.19
C PRO A 62 4.72 -27.14 15.59
N GLU A 63 4.44 -28.39 15.94
CA GLU A 63 5.14 -29.56 15.43
C GLU A 63 4.91 -29.78 13.93
N ILE A 64 3.67 -29.64 13.44
CA ILE A 64 3.38 -29.73 12.00
C ILE A 64 3.98 -28.54 11.26
N PHE A 65 3.81 -27.33 11.81
CA PHE A 65 4.38 -26.14 11.20
C PHE A 65 5.91 -26.21 11.10
N SER A 66 6.59 -26.72 12.13
CA SER A 66 8.04 -26.90 12.12
C SER A 66 8.50 -27.86 11.01
N LYS A 67 7.74 -28.91 10.69
CA LYS A 67 8.08 -29.84 9.61
C LYS A 67 7.94 -29.18 8.24
N GLU A 68 6.84 -28.47 8.02
CA GLU A 68 6.64 -27.68 6.79
C GLU A 68 7.77 -26.68 6.59
N MET A 69 8.12 -25.94 7.65
CA MET A 69 9.14 -24.90 7.60
C MET A 69 10.56 -25.46 7.42
N GLU A 70 10.86 -26.64 7.96
CA GLU A 70 12.14 -27.33 7.72
C GLU A 70 12.29 -27.73 6.23
N ALA A 71 11.23 -28.28 5.62
CA ALA A 71 11.23 -28.63 4.20
C ALA A 71 11.41 -27.37 3.32
N LEU A 72 10.66 -26.31 3.63
CA LEU A 72 10.76 -25.03 2.92
C LEU A 72 12.13 -24.36 3.11
N GLY A 73 12.65 -24.34 4.34
CA GLY A 73 13.96 -23.78 4.67
C GLY A 73 15.08 -24.47 3.92
N SER A 74 15.08 -25.81 3.87
CA SER A 74 16.06 -26.57 3.10
C SER A 74 15.96 -26.31 1.59
N ARG A 75 14.75 -26.10 1.07
CA ARG A 75 14.52 -25.85 -0.36
C ARG A 75 14.98 -24.45 -0.78
N PHE A 76 14.69 -23.46 0.05
CA PHE A 76 14.93 -22.04 -0.25
C PHE A 76 16.16 -21.45 0.45
N GLU A 77 17.10 -22.30 0.86
CA GLU A 77 18.32 -21.88 1.53
C GLU A 77 19.02 -20.74 0.76
N ASN A 78 19.28 -19.63 1.45
CA ASN A 78 19.85 -18.38 0.91
C ASN A 78 19.04 -17.67 -0.20
N GLN A 79 17.81 -18.10 -0.53
CA GLN A 79 16.99 -17.50 -1.59
C GLN A 79 16.16 -16.31 -1.08
N GLN A 80 16.81 -15.16 -0.93
CA GLN A 80 16.21 -13.98 -0.27
C GLN A 80 15.03 -13.35 -1.03
N HIS A 81 14.95 -13.61 -2.35
CA HIS A 81 13.86 -13.15 -3.19
C HIS A 81 12.55 -13.94 -2.96
N VAL A 82 12.63 -15.12 -2.34
CA VAL A 82 11.46 -15.94 -2.03
C VAL A 82 10.80 -15.44 -0.75
N ILE A 83 9.62 -14.86 -0.86
CA ILE A 83 8.81 -14.34 0.25
C ILE A 83 8.04 -15.50 0.91
N LEU A 84 7.95 -15.52 2.24
CA LEU A 84 6.99 -16.35 2.96
C LEU A 84 5.67 -15.58 3.13
N TYR A 85 4.58 -16.07 2.54
CA TYR A 85 3.24 -15.53 2.76
C TYR A 85 2.54 -16.29 3.89
N ILE A 86 1.92 -15.56 4.81
CA ILE A 86 1.16 -16.14 5.93
C ILE A 86 -0.29 -15.63 5.87
N ALA A 87 -1.25 -16.52 5.63
CA ALA A 87 -2.67 -16.21 5.44
C ALA A 87 -3.45 -16.01 6.76
N ASN A 88 -2.73 -15.61 7.80
CA ASN A 88 -3.31 -15.34 9.11
C ASN A 88 -4.07 -14.01 9.06
N ALA A 89 -5.25 -13.98 9.67
CA ALA A 89 -6.07 -12.76 9.68
C ALA A 89 -5.45 -11.63 10.52
N ASN A 90 -4.76 -11.98 11.61
CA ASN A 90 -4.12 -11.03 12.54
C ASN A 90 -2.95 -11.73 13.25
N MET A 91 -1.74 -11.67 12.70
CA MET A 91 -0.53 -12.15 13.38
C MET A 91 -0.25 -11.32 14.63
N SER A 92 0.30 -11.94 15.69
CA SER A 92 0.51 -11.39 17.05
C SER A 92 -0.76 -11.26 17.90
N LEU A 93 -1.91 -11.74 17.43
CA LEU A 93 -3.13 -11.69 18.22
C LEU A 93 -3.14 -12.76 19.30
N PHE A 94 -2.72 -13.98 18.94
CA PHE A 94 -2.79 -15.17 19.78
C PHE A 94 -1.42 -15.52 20.37
N LYS A 95 -1.40 -16.29 21.46
CA LYS A 95 -0.13 -16.74 22.08
C LYS A 95 0.60 -17.73 21.17
N GLU A 96 -0.17 -18.49 20.39
CA GLU A 96 0.31 -19.47 19.42
C GLU A 96 1.13 -18.80 18.30
N ASP A 97 0.81 -17.56 17.94
CA ASP A 97 1.54 -16.80 16.92
C ASP A 97 3.02 -16.61 17.29
N PHE A 98 3.34 -16.49 18.59
CA PHE A 98 4.72 -16.34 19.05
C PHE A 98 5.51 -17.65 18.93
N ALA A 99 4.88 -18.79 19.17
CA ALA A 99 5.52 -20.08 18.94
C ALA A 99 5.84 -20.30 17.44
N ILE A 100 4.93 -19.87 16.57
CA ILE A 100 5.15 -19.86 15.11
C ILE A 100 6.31 -18.93 14.72
N ALA A 101 6.40 -17.76 15.34
CA ALA A 101 7.49 -16.81 15.09
C ALA A 101 8.87 -17.37 15.49
N GLU A 102 8.96 -18.05 16.63
CA GLU A 102 10.19 -18.71 17.08
C GLU A 102 10.64 -19.81 16.11
N ILE A 103 9.70 -20.58 15.55
CA ILE A 103 10.01 -21.57 14.50
C ILE A 103 10.56 -20.88 13.25
N ILE A 104 9.94 -19.79 12.81
CA ILE A 104 10.42 -19.02 11.65
C ILE A 104 11.83 -18.48 11.93
N ARG A 105 12.09 -17.93 13.12
CA ARG A 105 13.43 -17.47 13.52
C ARG A 105 14.46 -18.58 13.45
N ALA A 106 14.17 -19.76 14.00
CA ALA A 106 15.09 -20.90 13.94
C ALA A 106 15.42 -21.30 12.49
N ILE A 107 14.46 -21.19 11.59
CA ILE A 107 14.63 -21.47 10.16
C ILE A 107 15.44 -20.38 9.46
N GLN A 108 15.22 -19.11 9.82
CA GLN A 108 16.06 -17.99 9.36
C GLN A 108 17.52 -18.17 9.78
N ASP A 109 17.76 -18.56 11.04
CA ASP A 109 19.12 -18.74 11.56
C ASP A 109 19.84 -19.91 10.87
N LYS A 110 19.09 -20.97 10.53
CA LYS A 110 19.63 -22.18 9.91
C LYS A 110 19.84 -22.07 8.40
N TYR A 111 18.88 -21.49 7.68
CA TYR A 111 18.83 -21.51 6.21
C TYR A 111 18.96 -20.12 5.57
N ASN A 112 19.07 -19.07 6.38
CA ASN A 112 19.06 -17.67 5.92
C ASN A 112 17.83 -17.33 5.06
N TRP A 113 16.71 -18.01 5.35
CA TRP A 113 15.40 -17.85 4.71
C TRP A 113 14.29 -18.16 5.72
N PRO A 114 13.12 -17.51 5.68
CA PRO A 114 12.76 -16.38 4.81
C PRO A 114 13.28 -15.05 5.35
N ARG A 115 13.80 -14.17 4.49
CA ARG A 115 14.13 -12.78 4.91
C ARG A 115 12.92 -11.84 4.84
N ASN A 116 12.01 -12.12 3.91
CA ASN A 116 10.81 -11.32 3.67
C ASN A 116 9.58 -12.13 4.06
N ILE A 117 8.77 -11.58 4.96
CA ILE A 117 7.53 -12.19 5.44
C ILE A 117 6.38 -11.23 5.14
N ASN A 118 5.36 -11.73 4.43
CA ASN A 118 4.14 -10.99 4.16
C ASN A 118 3.00 -11.58 5.00
N VAL A 119 2.44 -10.77 5.90
CA VAL A 119 1.39 -11.18 6.81
C VAL A 119 0.55 -9.99 7.28
N ASN A 120 -0.74 -10.20 7.48
CA ASN A 120 -1.60 -9.22 8.14
C ASN A 120 -1.32 -9.22 9.64
N SER A 121 -0.97 -8.07 10.20
CA SER A 121 -0.70 -7.91 11.62
C SER A 121 -1.97 -7.58 12.42
N GLY A 122 -1.96 -7.94 13.70
CA GLY A 122 -2.94 -7.46 14.67
C GLY A 122 -2.79 -5.98 14.97
N LYS A 123 -3.44 -5.51 16.04
CA LYS A 123 -3.45 -4.09 16.45
C LYS A 123 -2.94 -3.82 17.86
N ASP A 124 -2.54 -4.86 18.60
CA ASP A 124 -1.96 -4.68 19.93
C ASP A 124 -0.49 -4.29 19.79
N THR A 125 -0.20 -3.01 19.94
CA THR A 125 1.15 -2.46 19.70
C THR A 125 2.22 -3.12 20.56
N LYS A 126 1.91 -3.57 21.79
CA LYS A 126 2.91 -4.23 22.64
C LYS A 126 3.29 -5.59 22.07
N LYS A 127 2.28 -6.38 21.69
CA LYS A 127 2.48 -7.69 21.06
C LYS A 127 3.14 -7.59 19.70
N LEU A 128 2.86 -6.53 18.95
CA LEU A 128 3.54 -6.26 17.67
C LEU A 128 5.01 -5.94 17.87
N MET A 129 5.37 -5.10 18.86
CA MET A 129 6.77 -4.81 19.17
C MET A 129 7.52 -6.08 19.58
N GLU A 130 6.90 -6.91 20.43
CA GLU A 130 7.43 -8.21 20.85
C GLU A 130 7.61 -9.16 19.64
N MET A 131 6.60 -9.26 18.77
CA MET A 131 6.68 -10.05 17.54
C MET A 131 7.85 -9.61 16.64
N MET A 132 8.06 -8.30 16.52
CA MET A 132 9.17 -7.73 15.75
C MET A 132 10.55 -7.93 16.39
N GLU A 133 10.64 -8.25 17.69
CA GLU A 133 11.90 -8.71 18.29
C GLU A 133 12.24 -10.14 17.83
N ILE A 134 11.22 -10.96 17.59
CA ILE A 134 11.40 -12.37 17.22
C ILE A 134 11.62 -12.50 15.71
N ILE A 135 10.82 -11.86 14.86
CA ILE A 135 10.94 -11.95 13.39
C ILE A 135 10.78 -10.58 12.73
N ASN A 136 11.48 -10.35 11.62
CA ASN A 136 11.32 -9.12 10.84
C ASN A 136 10.03 -9.17 10.01
N ILE A 137 8.97 -8.56 10.53
CA ILE A 137 7.71 -8.31 9.81
C ILE A 137 7.50 -6.80 9.69
N ARG A 138 6.80 -6.38 8.63
CA ARG A 138 6.35 -4.99 8.47
C ARG A 138 4.91 -4.87 8.97
N PRO A 139 4.66 -4.47 10.24
CA PRO A 139 3.30 -4.39 10.76
C PRO A 139 2.57 -3.16 10.19
N ALA A 140 1.28 -3.34 9.93
CA ALA A 140 0.36 -2.27 9.59
C ALA A 140 -0.88 -2.33 10.49
N ILE A 141 -1.29 -1.18 11.04
CA ILE A 141 -2.55 -1.06 11.78
C ILE A 141 -3.54 -0.32 10.90
N ALA A 142 -4.49 -1.08 10.34
CA ALA A 142 -5.59 -0.52 9.58
C ALA A 142 -6.55 0.24 10.51
N LEU A 143 -6.85 1.50 10.22
CA LEU A 143 -7.82 2.28 10.98
C LEU A 143 -9.24 2.10 10.44
N GLN A 144 -9.37 1.97 9.12
CA GLN A 144 -10.60 1.94 8.33
C GLN A 144 -11.43 3.24 8.39
N THR A 145 -11.61 3.81 9.58
CA THR A 145 -12.15 5.15 9.85
C THR A 145 -11.76 5.57 11.27
N LEU A 146 -11.81 6.88 11.58
CA LEU A 146 -11.71 7.40 12.95
C LEU A 146 -13.06 7.90 13.49
N THR A 147 -14.12 7.82 12.69
CA THR A 147 -15.46 8.29 13.07
C THR A 147 -16.09 7.31 14.07
N GLU A 148 -16.25 7.74 15.32
CA GLU A 148 -16.67 6.85 16.42
C GLU A 148 -18.02 6.16 16.18
N ASP A 149 -19.00 6.87 15.64
CA ASP A 149 -20.33 6.29 15.39
C ASP A 149 -20.30 5.30 14.23
N VAL A 150 -19.47 5.53 13.21
CA VAL A 150 -19.23 4.57 12.12
C VAL A 150 -18.51 3.33 12.66
N LEU A 151 -17.50 3.50 13.53
CA LEU A 151 -16.82 2.37 14.18
C LEU A 151 -17.79 1.48 14.97
N LYS A 152 -18.72 2.09 15.72
CA LYS A 152 -19.79 1.37 16.43
C LYS A 152 -20.70 0.62 15.46
N GLU A 153 -21.15 1.29 14.40
CA GLU A 153 -22.06 0.73 13.39
C GLU A 153 -21.43 -0.49 12.71
N ILE A 154 -20.16 -0.39 12.31
CA ILE A 154 -19.44 -1.47 11.64
C ILE A 154 -18.84 -2.51 12.61
N LYS A 155 -19.11 -2.38 13.91
CA LYS A 155 -18.61 -3.24 14.99
C LYS A 155 -17.08 -3.37 15.00
N ARG A 156 -16.40 -2.27 14.70
CA ARG A 156 -14.94 -2.17 14.72
C ARG A 156 -14.49 -1.45 15.99
N ILE A 157 -13.43 -1.97 16.60
CA ILE A 157 -12.76 -1.31 17.72
C ILE A 157 -11.35 -0.97 17.26
N ASN A 158 -11.00 0.31 17.24
CA ASN A 158 -9.64 0.75 16.99
C ASN A 158 -8.87 0.90 18.31
N ILE A 159 -7.54 0.91 18.23
CA ILE A 159 -6.72 1.37 19.34
C ILE A 159 -6.83 2.90 19.50
N PRO A 160 -6.52 3.45 20.68
CA PRO A 160 -6.39 4.90 20.83
C PRO A 160 -5.46 5.48 19.77
N PHE A 161 -5.85 6.60 19.16
CA PHE A 161 -5.14 7.15 18.00
C PHE A 161 -3.71 7.56 18.33
N GLU A 162 -3.47 8.05 19.54
CA GLU A 162 -2.18 8.49 20.04
C GLU A 162 -1.24 7.29 20.22
N LYS A 163 -1.80 6.14 20.64
CA LYS A 163 -1.07 4.87 20.70
C LYS A 163 -0.73 4.35 19.30
N TYR A 164 -1.62 4.56 18.32
CA TYR A 164 -1.33 4.30 16.91
C TYR A 164 -0.15 5.18 16.41
N VAL A 165 -0.19 6.48 16.70
CA VAL A 165 0.85 7.45 16.31
C VAL A 165 2.21 7.11 16.92
N SER A 166 2.27 6.78 18.21
CA SER A 166 3.52 6.33 18.84
C SER A 166 4.06 5.05 18.22
N PHE A 167 3.19 4.06 18.02
CA PHE A 167 3.57 2.77 17.45
C PHE A 167 4.13 2.89 16.04
N GLN A 168 3.49 3.65 15.15
CA GLN A 168 4.00 3.78 13.78
C GLN A 168 5.40 4.41 13.74
N LYS A 169 5.71 5.36 14.64
CA LYS A 169 7.03 5.98 14.73
C LYS A 169 8.07 4.96 15.18
N GLU A 170 7.76 4.18 16.22
CA GLU A 170 8.64 3.12 16.72
C GLU A 170 8.86 2.02 15.67
N ALA A 171 7.79 1.59 15.00
CA ALA A 171 7.85 0.57 13.95
C ALA A 171 8.72 1.02 12.79
N MET A 172 8.56 2.25 12.29
CA MET A 172 9.38 2.80 11.21
C MET A 172 10.88 2.79 11.52
N VAL A 173 11.26 3.20 12.74
CA VAL A 173 12.67 3.20 13.18
C VAL A 173 13.20 1.77 13.25
N LYS A 174 12.40 0.84 13.75
CA LYS A 174 12.81 -0.55 13.92
C LYS A 174 12.92 -1.32 12.60
N THR A 175 12.00 -1.08 11.67
CA THR A 175 11.95 -1.81 10.39
C THR A 175 12.70 -1.10 9.27
N GLU A 176 13.06 0.18 9.43
CA GLU A 176 13.59 1.06 8.38
C GLU A 176 12.64 1.19 7.17
N GLU A 177 11.35 1.02 7.43
CA GLU A 177 10.29 1.00 6.41
C GLU A 177 9.21 2.03 6.70
N ASP A 178 8.50 2.43 5.66
CA ASP A 178 7.39 3.37 5.78
C ASP A 178 6.21 2.78 6.56
N SER A 179 5.67 3.57 7.47
CA SER A 179 4.38 3.25 8.09
C SER A 179 3.24 3.39 7.08
N VAL A 180 2.29 2.48 7.17
CA VAL A 180 1.09 2.46 6.33
C VAL A 180 -0.16 2.24 7.19
N THR A 181 -1.24 2.90 6.79
CA THR A 181 -2.59 2.60 7.28
C THR A 181 -3.58 2.50 6.14
N GLU A 182 -4.73 1.89 6.45
CA GLU A 182 -5.80 1.62 5.51
C GLU A 182 -7.08 2.30 5.98
N LEU A 183 -7.82 2.87 5.05
CA LEU A 183 -9.13 3.50 5.22
C LEU A 183 -10.14 2.89 4.22
N ILE A 184 -11.43 2.89 4.55
CA ILE A 184 -12.50 2.40 3.65
C ILE A 184 -13.53 3.50 3.42
N LEU A 185 -13.80 3.81 2.15
CA LEU A 185 -14.87 4.70 1.70
C LEU A 185 -16.24 4.02 1.77
N CYS A 186 -17.30 4.82 1.95
CA CYS A 186 -18.69 4.36 1.95
C CYS A 186 -19.02 3.35 3.06
N LEU A 187 -18.33 3.39 4.20
CA LEU A 187 -18.76 2.63 5.38
C LEU A 187 -20.16 3.10 5.85
N PRO A 188 -21.01 2.20 6.35
CA PRO A 188 -22.33 2.56 6.87
C PRO A 188 -22.28 3.69 7.92
N GLY A 189 -23.03 4.77 7.69
CA GLY A 189 -23.06 5.96 8.55
C GLY A 189 -21.93 6.97 8.30
N GLU A 190 -20.99 6.69 7.40
CA GLU A 190 -19.92 7.62 7.05
C GLU A 190 -20.44 8.67 6.06
N THR A 191 -20.15 9.93 6.33
CA THR A 191 -20.41 11.07 5.42
C THR A 191 -19.10 11.52 4.77
N LYS A 192 -19.19 12.38 3.76
CA LYS A 192 -17.99 13.03 3.20
C LYS A 192 -17.22 13.79 4.26
N GLU A 193 -17.90 14.57 5.09
CA GLU A 193 -17.32 15.42 6.12
C GLU A 193 -16.59 14.61 7.19
N THR A 194 -17.19 13.52 7.67
CA THR A 194 -16.57 12.65 8.68
C THR A 194 -15.36 11.89 8.11
N PHE A 195 -15.43 11.48 6.84
CA PHE A 195 -14.29 10.87 6.16
C PHE A 195 -13.14 11.87 5.94
N LEU A 196 -13.44 13.10 5.52
CA LEU A 196 -12.44 14.18 5.41
C LEU A 196 -11.80 14.48 6.77
N SER A 197 -12.59 14.51 7.86
CA SER A 197 -12.04 14.67 9.21
C SER A 197 -11.10 13.53 9.60
N THR A 198 -11.40 12.29 9.19
CA THR A 198 -10.50 11.14 9.38
C THR A 198 -9.18 11.37 8.62
N LEU A 199 -9.25 11.77 7.35
CA LEU A 199 -8.07 12.05 6.53
C LEU A 199 -7.19 13.15 7.12
N VAL A 200 -7.78 14.25 7.59
CA VAL A 200 -7.04 15.35 8.24
C VAL A 200 -6.22 14.85 9.43
N ARG A 201 -6.83 14.02 10.30
CA ARG A 201 -6.12 13.47 11.46
C ARG A 201 -5.00 12.51 11.06
N VAL A 202 -5.27 11.63 10.09
CA VAL A 202 -4.31 10.61 9.66
C VAL A 202 -3.13 11.23 8.91
N MET A 203 -3.36 12.16 7.97
CA MET A 203 -2.27 12.82 7.22
C MET A 203 -1.34 13.61 8.15
N ASN A 204 -1.88 14.25 9.18
CA ASN A 204 -1.10 15.00 10.16
C ASN A 204 -0.52 14.13 11.29
N SER A 205 -0.69 12.81 11.24
CA SER A 205 -0.23 11.89 12.28
C SER A 205 1.26 11.51 12.15
N GLY A 206 1.86 11.80 10.99
CA GLY A 206 3.21 11.35 10.62
C GLY A 206 3.25 9.96 9.97
N VAL A 207 2.10 9.37 9.63
CA VAL A 207 2.07 8.14 8.81
C VAL A 207 2.69 8.43 7.44
N GLN A 208 3.40 7.47 6.86
CA GLN A 208 4.06 7.70 5.57
C GLN A 208 3.17 7.41 4.37
N SER A 209 2.24 6.46 4.49
CA SER A 209 1.35 6.07 3.40
C SER A 209 -0.07 5.78 3.88
N ILE A 210 -1.07 6.18 3.09
CA ILE A 210 -2.48 5.86 3.30
C ILE A 210 -2.98 5.08 2.09
N VAL A 211 -3.60 3.94 2.33
CA VAL A 211 -4.32 3.15 1.32
C VAL A 211 -5.82 3.33 1.54
N ILE A 212 -6.53 3.80 0.52
CA ILE A 212 -7.97 4.05 0.60
C ILE A 212 -8.71 3.06 -0.29
N TYR A 213 -9.48 2.18 0.33
CA TYR A 213 -10.30 1.17 -0.33
C TYR A 213 -11.72 1.69 -0.58
N THR A 214 -12.33 1.22 -1.67
CA THR A 214 -13.80 1.25 -1.78
C THR A 214 -14.35 0.07 -1.01
N LEU A 215 -15.41 0.27 -0.24
CA LEU A 215 -16.05 -0.83 0.49
C LEU A 215 -16.53 -1.92 -0.47
N MET A 216 -16.04 -3.14 -0.28
CA MET A 216 -16.49 -4.32 -1.02
C MET A 216 -17.72 -4.93 -0.32
N SER A 217 -18.77 -5.22 -1.08
CA SER A 217 -19.93 -6.00 -0.66
C SER A 217 -19.62 -7.50 -0.73
N LEU A 218 -18.69 -7.95 0.13
CA LEU A 218 -18.24 -9.34 0.14
C LEU A 218 -19.40 -10.29 0.50
N ARG A 219 -19.66 -11.29 -0.35
CA ARG A 219 -20.67 -12.32 -0.09
C ARG A 219 -20.36 -13.06 1.21
N GLY A 220 -21.41 -13.32 1.99
CA GLY A 220 -21.28 -13.97 3.31
C GLY A 220 -21.02 -13.00 4.47
N THR A 221 -20.79 -11.72 4.20
CA THR A 221 -20.68 -10.69 5.24
C THR A 221 -22.06 -10.13 5.62
N LYS A 222 -22.13 -9.32 6.68
CA LYS A 222 -23.38 -8.63 7.03
C LYS A 222 -23.73 -7.55 6.02
N ILE A 223 -22.73 -6.94 5.39
CA ILE A 223 -22.94 -5.79 4.50
C ILE A 223 -23.58 -6.18 3.16
N SER A 224 -23.38 -7.42 2.71
CA SER A 224 -23.95 -7.94 1.46
C SER A 224 -25.36 -8.52 1.59
N LYS A 225 -25.96 -8.50 2.80
CA LYS A 225 -27.34 -8.95 3.00
C LYS A 225 -28.31 -7.91 2.45
N GLU A 226 -29.38 -8.36 1.78
CA GLU A 226 -30.43 -7.49 1.20
C GLU A 226 -30.96 -6.47 2.22
N GLY A 227 -31.30 -6.91 3.43
CA GLY A 227 -31.78 -5.99 4.48
C GLY A 227 -30.75 -4.92 4.88
N SER A 228 -29.45 -5.21 4.82
CA SER A 228 -28.39 -4.22 5.07
C SER A 228 -28.26 -3.23 3.91
N ILE A 229 -28.34 -3.73 2.67
CA ILE A 229 -28.31 -2.90 1.46
C ILE A 229 -29.45 -1.88 1.50
N GLU A 230 -30.67 -2.32 1.82
CA GLU A 230 -31.84 -1.45 1.99
C GLU A 230 -31.68 -0.48 3.18
N GLN A 231 -31.25 -0.97 4.35
CA GLN A 231 -31.09 -0.16 5.56
C GLN A 231 -30.11 1.01 5.39
N TYR A 232 -29.01 0.77 4.67
CA TYR A 232 -27.95 1.77 4.45
C TYR A 232 -28.10 2.52 3.13
N GLY A 233 -29.06 2.15 2.28
CA GLY A 233 -29.23 2.75 0.95
C GLY A 233 -28.00 2.53 0.07
N ASN A 234 -27.38 1.35 0.14
CA ASN A 234 -26.13 1.07 -0.57
C ASN A 234 -26.36 1.09 -2.10
N ILE A 235 -25.55 1.89 -2.79
CA ILE A 235 -25.46 1.90 -4.25
C ILE A 235 -24.37 0.89 -4.64
N ILE A 236 -24.79 -0.29 -5.11
CA ILE A 236 -23.88 -1.35 -5.54
C ILE A 236 -23.51 -1.19 -7.01
N ARG A 237 -22.23 -1.40 -7.33
CA ARG A 237 -21.71 -1.53 -8.69
C ARG A 237 -20.83 -2.77 -8.81
N HIS A 238 -20.71 -3.27 -10.03
CA HIS A 238 -19.89 -4.43 -10.36
C HIS A 238 -18.68 -3.98 -11.17
N ARG A 239 -17.52 -4.53 -10.86
CA ARG A 239 -16.29 -4.35 -11.65
C ARG A 239 -15.42 -5.61 -11.61
N VAL A 240 -14.46 -5.70 -12.51
CA VAL A 240 -13.47 -6.78 -12.51
C VAL A 240 -12.50 -6.55 -11.36
N VAL A 241 -12.14 -7.60 -10.60
CA VAL A 241 -11.07 -7.46 -9.61
C VAL A 241 -9.76 -7.24 -10.37
N PRO A 242 -8.94 -6.23 -10.02
CA PRO A 242 -7.80 -5.83 -10.83
C PRO A 242 -6.93 -6.99 -11.29
N ARG A 243 -6.75 -7.13 -12.60
CA ARG A 243 -5.97 -8.18 -13.28
C ARG A 243 -6.42 -9.62 -13.03
N GLN A 244 -7.62 -9.85 -12.48
CA GLN A 244 -8.15 -11.20 -12.23
C GLN A 244 -9.13 -11.64 -13.33
N PHE A 245 -8.57 -12.03 -14.46
CA PHE A 245 -9.29 -12.58 -15.60
C PHE A 245 -8.42 -13.61 -16.32
N SER A 246 -9.04 -14.53 -17.05
CA SER A 246 -8.32 -15.57 -17.78
C SER A 246 -9.14 -16.12 -18.94
N LYS A 247 -8.48 -16.91 -19.80
CA LYS A 247 -9.09 -17.65 -20.90
C LYS A 247 -8.91 -19.14 -20.67
N ILE A 248 -10.01 -19.85 -20.45
CA ILE A 248 -10.02 -21.31 -20.28
C ILE A 248 -10.63 -21.94 -21.53
N GLY A 249 -9.77 -22.57 -22.33
CA GLY A 249 -10.15 -23.07 -23.65
C GLY A 249 -10.64 -21.94 -24.57
N HIS A 250 -11.93 -21.95 -24.89
CA HIS A 250 -12.58 -20.92 -25.70
C HIS A 250 -13.39 -19.90 -24.89
N SER A 251 -13.40 -20.01 -23.56
CA SER A 251 -14.22 -19.15 -22.69
C SER A 251 -13.36 -18.11 -21.97
N PHE A 252 -13.81 -16.87 -21.98
CA PHE A 252 -13.28 -15.82 -21.10
C PHE A 252 -13.93 -15.92 -19.72
N VAL A 253 -13.13 -15.82 -18.68
CA VAL A 253 -13.52 -15.93 -17.27
C VAL A 253 -12.99 -14.70 -16.53
N PHE A 254 -13.83 -14.16 -15.63
CA PHE A 254 -13.55 -12.92 -14.91
C PHE A 254 -13.87 -13.13 -13.44
N ASP A 255 -12.95 -12.78 -12.55
CA ASP A 255 -13.27 -12.59 -11.15
C ASP A 255 -13.80 -11.16 -10.99
N THR A 256 -15.02 -11.04 -10.45
CA THR A 256 -15.71 -9.77 -10.30
C THR A 256 -15.98 -9.48 -8.83
N GLU A 257 -16.08 -8.19 -8.50
CA GLU A 257 -16.45 -7.72 -7.18
C GLU A 257 -17.67 -6.80 -7.22
N GLU A 258 -18.42 -6.83 -6.13
CA GLU A 258 -19.46 -5.85 -5.81
C GLU A 258 -18.87 -4.79 -4.89
N VAL A 259 -18.98 -3.52 -5.26
CA VAL A 259 -18.49 -2.38 -4.49
C VAL A 259 -19.62 -1.44 -4.14
N VAL A 260 -19.56 -0.88 -2.92
CA VAL A 260 -20.47 0.16 -2.44
C VAL A 260 -19.89 1.51 -2.84
N VAL A 261 -20.56 2.20 -3.77
CA VAL A 261 -20.13 3.49 -4.33
C VAL A 261 -21.03 4.64 -3.88
N GLY A 262 -21.89 4.37 -2.90
CA GLY A 262 -22.73 5.37 -2.25
C GLY A 262 -23.61 4.70 -1.19
N THR A 263 -24.09 5.51 -0.27
CA THR A 263 -25.02 5.14 0.81
C THR A 263 -26.04 6.27 0.96
N LYS A 264 -27.01 6.12 1.87
CA LYS A 264 -27.92 7.21 2.24
C LYS A 264 -27.20 8.43 2.88
N ASP A 265 -26.00 8.22 3.42
CA ASP A 265 -25.20 9.24 4.13
C ASP A 265 -24.02 9.78 3.29
N MET A 266 -23.65 9.08 2.21
CA MET A 266 -22.61 9.45 1.26
C MET A 266 -23.08 9.18 -0.17
N PRO A 267 -23.63 10.17 -0.90
CA PRO A 267 -24.13 9.96 -2.26
C PRO A 267 -22.99 9.66 -3.25
N PHE A 268 -23.35 9.19 -4.44
CA PHE A 268 -22.38 8.77 -5.47
C PHE A 268 -21.41 9.88 -5.88
N GLU A 269 -21.89 11.12 -5.93
CA GLU A 269 -21.09 12.30 -6.28
C GLU A 269 -19.99 12.55 -5.24
N ASP A 270 -20.28 12.31 -3.96
CA ASP A 270 -19.30 12.44 -2.89
C ASP A 270 -18.29 11.29 -2.90
N TYR A 271 -18.72 10.07 -3.25
CA TYR A 271 -17.82 8.96 -3.52
C TYR A 271 -16.82 9.33 -4.63
N ILE A 272 -17.31 9.84 -5.77
CA ILE A 272 -16.48 10.26 -6.90
C ILE A 272 -15.50 11.36 -6.47
N TYR A 273 -15.96 12.38 -5.74
CA TYR A 273 -15.06 13.40 -5.19
C TYR A 273 -13.95 12.80 -4.31
N LEU A 274 -14.30 11.88 -3.40
CA LEU A 274 -13.33 11.24 -2.51
C LEU A 274 -12.38 10.30 -3.25
N ARG A 275 -12.81 9.69 -4.36
CA ARG A 275 -11.94 8.93 -5.26
C ARG A 275 -10.89 9.84 -5.92
N GLY A 276 -11.28 11.02 -6.39
CA GLY A 276 -10.36 12.05 -6.89
C GLY A 276 -9.35 12.49 -5.83
N LEU A 277 -9.80 12.75 -4.60
CA LEU A 277 -8.91 13.07 -3.48
C LEU A 277 -7.97 11.90 -3.14
N SER A 278 -8.46 10.66 -3.20
CA SER A 278 -7.64 9.46 -2.98
C SER A 278 -6.48 9.36 -3.98
N PHE A 279 -6.69 9.75 -5.24
CA PHE A 279 -5.63 9.84 -6.24
C PHE A 279 -4.56 10.86 -5.85
N VAL A 280 -4.97 12.07 -5.44
CA VAL A 280 -4.05 13.12 -4.97
C VAL A 280 -3.23 12.63 -3.76
N ILE A 281 -3.87 11.97 -2.80
CA ILE A 281 -3.18 11.39 -1.63
C ILE A 281 -2.15 10.35 -2.06
N VAL A 282 -2.51 9.42 -2.95
CA VAL A 282 -1.59 8.36 -3.39
C VAL A 282 -0.36 8.91 -4.11
N VAL A 283 -0.51 10.00 -4.87
CA VAL A 283 0.56 10.64 -5.65
C VAL A 283 1.41 11.59 -4.80
N PHE A 284 0.81 12.45 -4.00
CA PHE A 284 1.53 13.54 -3.33
C PHE A 284 1.85 13.23 -1.86
N PHE A 285 1.00 12.49 -1.16
CA PHE A 285 1.21 12.13 0.24
C PHE A 285 1.98 10.80 0.40
N SER A 286 1.50 9.74 -0.26
CA SER A 286 1.98 8.36 -0.08
C SER A 286 3.19 8.00 -0.96
N ALA A 287 3.53 8.83 -1.94
CA ALA A 287 4.65 8.55 -2.84
C ALA A 287 6.00 8.89 -2.18
N ALA A 288 7.00 8.03 -2.40
CA ALA A 288 8.30 8.17 -1.76
C ALA A 288 9.03 9.44 -2.22
N GLU A 289 8.72 9.89 -3.44
CA GLU A 289 9.28 10.99 -4.18
C GLU A 289 9.14 12.33 -3.44
N PHE A 290 8.05 12.51 -2.69
CA PHE A 290 7.77 13.74 -1.95
C PHE A 290 8.07 13.64 -0.45
N ARG A 291 8.73 12.57 0.01
CA ARG A 291 9.09 12.39 1.44
C ARG A 291 9.90 13.55 2.03
N PRO A 292 10.94 14.12 1.37
CA PRO A 292 11.68 15.25 1.92
C PRO A 292 10.79 16.46 2.20
N LEU A 293 9.94 16.84 1.23
CA LEU A 293 8.98 17.92 1.42
C LEU A 293 7.98 17.63 2.54
N LYS A 294 7.48 16.39 2.63
CA LYS A 294 6.59 15.96 3.73
C LYS A 294 7.27 16.01 5.10
N ARG A 295 8.52 15.50 5.22
CA ARG A 295 9.31 15.57 6.46
C ARG A 295 9.49 17.01 6.90
N PHE A 296 9.88 17.88 5.97
CA PHE A 296 9.99 19.32 6.21
C PHE A 296 8.68 19.89 6.74
N MET A 297 7.54 19.61 6.11
CA MET A 297 6.24 20.09 6.60
C MET A 297 5.93 19.64 8.03
N ILE A 298 6.22 18.38 8.37
CA ILE A 298 6.03 17.85 9.74
C ILE A 298 6.92 18.58 10.75
N GLU A 299 8.20 18.78 10.45
CA GLU A 299 9.16 19.42 11.35
C GLU A 299 8.77 20.85 11.74
N TYR A 300 8.14 21.58 10.81
CA TYR A 300 7.69 22.95 11.01
C TYR A 300 6.20 23.07 11.37
N ASN A 301 5.53 21.96 11.72
CA ASN A 301 4.10 21.91 12.06
C ASN A 301 3.19 22.54 10.99
N ILE A 302 3.54 22.34 9.71
CA ILE A 302 2.73 22.75 8.57
C ILE A 302 1.69 21.66 8.30
N GLY A 303 0.42 22.04 8.18
CA GLY A 303 -0.68 21.08 7.97
C GLY A 303 -0.56 20.39 6.62
N ILE A 304 -0.25 19.09 6.63
CA ILE A 304 -0.15 18.27 5.41
C ILE A 304 -1.52 18.15 4.74
N ASP A 305 -2.58 18.11 5.54
CA ASP A 305 -3.95 18.16 5.03
C ASP A 305 -4.20 19.39 4.16
N LYS A 306 -3.73 20.57 4.59
CA LYS A 306 -3.86 21.81 3.81
C LYS A 306 -3.06 21.76 2.52
N TRP A 307 -1.87 21.17 2.57
CA TRP A 307 -1.05 20.96 1.38
C TRP A 307 -1.77 20.10 0.34
N ILE A 308 -2.32 18.95 0.76
CA ILE A 308 -3.06 18.04 -0.11
C ILE A 308 -4.35 18.67 -0.63
N SER A 309 -5.10 19.38 0.21
CA SER A 309 -6.29 20.13 -0.23
C SER A 309 -5.94 21.19 -1.27
N PHE A 310 -4.87 21.96 -1.05
CA PHE A 310 -4.43 22.98 -2.00
C PHE A 310 -4.07 22.35 -3.36
N ILE A 311 -3.33 21.23 -3.36
CA ILE A 311 -3.00 20.50 -4.58
C ILE A 311 -4.27 20.04 -5.29
N HIS A 312 -5.21 19.44 -4.57
CA HIS A 312 -6.46 18.94 -5.16
C HIS A 312 -7.28 20.06 -5.82
N GLU A 313 -7.39 21.21 -5.16
CA GLU A 313 -8.13 22.38 -5.65
C GLU A 313 -7.45 23.07 -6.85
N ASN A 314 -6.13 22.97 -6.96
CA ASN A 314 -5.34 23.67 -7.99
C ASN A 314 -4.78 22.75 -9.08
N ILE A 315 -5.14 21.46 -9.07
CA ILE A 315 -4.61 20.47 -10.02
C ILE A 315 -4.86 20.88 -11.48
N SER A 316 -5.96 21.57 -11.76
CA SER A 316 -6.32 22.04 -13.10
C SER A 316 -5.37 23.09 -13.67
N ALA A 317 -4.60 23.77 -12.83
CA ALA A 317 -3.59 24.73 -13.26
C ALA A 317 -2.34 24.07 -13.88
N TYR A 318 -2.18 22.75 -13.72
CA TYR A 318 -1.06 21.96 -14.23
C TYR A 318 -1.58 20.96 -15.28
N PRO A 319 -1.55 21.30 -16.59
CA PRO A 319 -2.26 20.56 -17.63
C PRO A 319 -1.89 19.08 -17.73
N GLU A 320 -0.62 18.74 -17.54
CA GLU A 320 -0.14 17.36 -17.60
C GLU A 320 -0.70 16.51 -16.45
N VAL A 321 -0.69 17.06 -15.24
CA VAL A 321 -1.24 16.45 -14.03
C VAL A 321 -2.76 16.33 -14.13
N HIS A 322 -3.42 17.42 -14.53
CA HIS A 322 -4.86 17.47 -14.69
C HIS A 322 -5.37 16.46 -15.72
N ARG A 323 -4.65 16.27 -16.83
CA ARG A 323 -5.00 15.27 -17.85
C ARG A 323 -5.06 13.86 -17.25
N GLN A 324 -4.07 13.48 -16.45
CA GLN A 324 -4.06 12.16 -15.81
C GLN A 324 -5.12 12.04 -14.70
N TYR A 325 -5.36 13.13 -13.96
CA TYR A 325 -6.47 13.19 -13.01
C TYR A 325 -7.81 12.94 -13.69
N LEU A 326 -8.12 13.64 -14.80
CA LEU A 326 -9.38 13.44 -15.54
C LEU A 326 -9.50 12.04 -16.14
N ALA A 327 -8.41 11.47 -16.63
CA ALA A 327 -8.39 10.09 -17.12
C ALA A 327 -8.67 9.08 -16.00
N PHE A 328 -8.06 9.26 -14.83
CA PHE A 328 -8.37 8.46 -13.63
C PHE A 328 -9.84 8.58 -13.20
N MET A 329 -10.39 9.80 -13.21
CA MET A 329 -11.80 10.03 -12.86
C MET A 329 -12.73 9.33 -13.85
N LYS A 330 -12.45 9.45 -15.15
CA LYS A 330 -13.21 8.78 -16.21
C LYS A 330 -13.17 7.25 -16.05
N ASP A 331 -11.99 6.65 -15.91
CA ASP A 331 -11.87 5.19 -15.72
C ASP A 331 -12.55 4.73 -14.43
N THR A 332 -12.52 5.55 -13.36
CA THR A 332 -13.20 5.25 -12.09
C THR A 332 -14.72 5.15 -12.27
N GLU A 333 -15.32 5.96 -13.15
CA GLU A 333 -16.76 5.87 -13.45
C GLU A 333 -17.06 4.74 -14.44
N ASP A 334 -16.27 4.62 -15.50
CA ASP A 334 -16.49 3.66 -16.58
C ASP A 334 -16.36 2.19 -16.12
N GLU A 335 -15.56 1.90 -15.10
CA GLU A 335 -15.42 0.54 -14.58
C GLU A 335 -16.61 0.07 -13.72
N LEU A 336 -17.56 0.96 -13.40
CA LEU A 336 -18.65 0.71 -12.45
C LEU A 336 -19.96 0.35 -13.16
N PHE A 337 -20.14 -0.94 -13.43
CA PHE A 337 -21.35 -1.47 -14.07
C PHE A 337 -22.52 -1.56 -13.09
N VAL A 338 -23.72 -1.20 -13.54
CA VAL A 338 -24.96 -1.31 -12.73
C VAL A 338 -25.36 -2.78 -12.55
N HIS A 339 -25.28 -3.58 -13.60
CA HIS A 339 -25.59 -5.00 -13.55
C HIS A 339 -24.35 -5.84 -13.87
N HIS A 340 -24.19 -6.94 -13.12
CA HIS A 340 -23.13 -7.91 -13.37
C HIS A 340 -23.18 -8.48 -14.81
N SER A 341 -24.38 -8.66 -15.38
CA SER A 341 -24.54 -9.12 -16.76
C SER A 341 -23.89 -8.18 -17.77
N ASP A 342 -24.00 -6.88 -17.55
CA ASP A 342 -23.50 -5.85 -18.48
C ASP A 342 -21.97 -5.85 -18.48
N LEU A 343 -21.36 -6.03 -17.30
CA LEU A 343 -19.92 -6.23 -17.16
C LEU A 343 -19.46 -7.45 -17.96
N ILE A 344 -20.13 -8.60 -17.77
CA ILE A 344 -19.76 -9.84 -18.43
C ILE A 344 -19.92 -9.71 -19.95
N GLU A 345 -21.05 -9.18 -20.42
CA GLU A 345 -21.28 -8.93 -21.85
C GLU A 345 -20.23 -7.98 -22.43
N PHE A 346 -19.86 -6.94 -21.69
CA PHE A 346 -18.85 -5.98 -22.12
C PHE A 346 -17.49 -6.66 -22.32
N TYR A 347 -16.99 -7.40 -21.33
CA TYR A 347 -15.65 -8.01 -21.42
C TYR A 347 -15.61 -9.32 -22.22
N GLN A 348 -16.75 -9.94 -22.53
CA GLN A 348 -16.80 -11.07 -23.45
C GLN A 348 -16.48 -10.69 -24.89
N LYS A 349 -16.56 -9.40 -25.25
CA LYS A 349 -16.18 -8.91 -26.57
C LYS A 349 -14.65 -8.97 -26.74
N PRO A 350 -14.11 -9.57 -27.82
CA PRO A 350 -12.68 -9.74 -27.99
C PRO A 350 -11.85 -8.45 -27.85
N GLU A 351 -12.36 -7.32 -28.33
CA GLU A 351 -11.69 -6.01 -28.23
C GLU A 351 -11.57 -5.50 -26.79
N ASN A 352 -12.59 -5.77 -25.95
CA ASN A 352 -12.58 -5.36 -24.55
C ASN A 352 -11.76 -6.34 -23.70
N TYR A 353 -11.73 -7.61 -24.07
CA TYR A 353 -10.84 -8.59 -23.47
C TYR A 353 -9.37 -8.26 -23.76
N GLU A 354 -9.02 -7.87 -24.99
CA GLU A 354 -7.66 -7.40 -25.30
C GLU A 354 -7.32 -6.09 -24.55
N ALA A 355 -8.31 -5.23 -24.29
CA ALA A 355 -8.12 -4.06 -23.43
C ALA A 355 -7.82 -4.45 -21.97
N LEU A 356 -8.34 -5.57 -21.47
CA LEU A 356 -7.93 -6.15 -20.17
C LEU A 356 -6.49 -6.67 -20.22
N GLU A 357 -6.15 -7.48 -21.23
CA GLU A 357 -4.80 -8.06 -21.38
C GLU A 357 -3.72 -6.99 -21.49
N SER A 358 -3.98 -5.93 -22.26
CA SER A 358 -3.06 -4.80 -22.42
C SER A 358 -3.02 -3.85 -21.21
N GLY A 359 -3.89 -4.03 -20.21
CA GLY A 359 -3.97 -3.16 -19.04
C GLY A 359 -4.61 -1.79 -19.30
N ARG A 360 -5.23 -1.58 -20.48
CA ARG A 360 -6.02 -0.38 -20.74
C ARG A 360 -7.25 -0.33 -19.83
N LEU A 361 -7.85 -1.49 -19.56
CA LEU A 361 -8.96 -1.69 -18.63
C LEU A 361 -8.62 -2.74 -17.55
N GLY A 362 -9.41 -2.79 -16.48
CA GLY A 362 -9.33 -3.84 -15.45
C GLY A 362 -8.03 -3.85 -14.65
N ASP A 363 -7.30 -2.75 -14.63
CA ASP A 363 -6.11 -2.56 -13.81
C ASP A 363 -6.44 -1.89 -12.47
N ASN A 364 -5.52 -1.89 -11.52
CA ASN A 364 -5.69 -1.09 -10.31
C ASN A 364 -5.49 0.39 -10.66
N LEU A 365 -6.59 1.14 -10.79
CA LEU A 365 -6.56 2.53 -11.28
C LEU A 365 -5.63 3.44 -10.47
N LEU A 366 -5.60 3.33 -9.15
CA LEU A 366 -4.69 4.15 -8.33
C LEU A 366 -3.22 3.82 -8.63
N ARG A 367 -2.86 2.55 -8.77
CA ARG A 367 -1.48 2.14 -9.12
C ARG A 367 -1.12 2.56 -10.54
N LYS A 368 -2.00 2.29 -11.51
CA LYS A 368 -1.84 2.67 -12.94
C LYS A 368 -1.58 4.16 -13.07
N TYR A 369 -2.48 5.00 -12.55
CA TYR A 369 -2.37 6.45 -12.73
C TYR A 369 -1.31 7.10 -11.84
N LYS A 370 -0.99 6.55 -10.65
CA LYS A 370 0.19 6.97 -9.88
C LYS A 370 1.47 6.75 -10.69
N GLN A 371 1.65 5.55 -11.24
CA GLN A 371 2.82 5.20 -12.03
C GLN A 371 2.92 6.06 -13.29
N ILE A 372 1.83 6.19 -14.07
CA ILE A 372 1.83 7.03 -15.27
C ILE A 372 2.23 8.45 -14.90
N LEU A 373 1.63 9.04 -13.87
CA LEU A 373 1.88 10.43 -13.54
C LEU A 373 3.32 10.67 -13.03
N LEU A 374 3.81 9.84 -12.10
CA LEU A 374 5.16 9.97 -11.55
C LEU A 374 6.27 9.57 -12.53
N TYR A 375 5.96 8.76 -13.54
CA TYR A 375 6.92 8.44 -14.60
C TYR A 375 6.88 9.47 -15.73
N GLU A 376 5.70 9.81 -16.24
CA GLU A 376 5.56 10.63 -17.45
C GLU A 376 5.61 12.14 -17.18
N SER A 377 5.21 12.59 -15.99
CA SER A 377 4.99 14.01 -15.68
C SER A 377 5.49 14.38 -14.27
N TYR A 378 6.60 13.77 -13.83
CA TYR A 378 7.17 14.00 -12.50
C TYR A 378 7.49 15.47 -12.24
N ASP A 379 8.14 16.14 -13.18
CA ASP A 379 8.58 17.53 -12.99
C ASP A 379 7.37 18.46 -12.78
N SER A 380 6.30 18.28 -13.56
CA SER A 380 5.01 18.97 -13.36
C SER A 380 4.37 18.67 -12.00
N CYS A 381 4.54 17.45 -11.46
CA CYS A 381 4.08 17.12 -10.12
C CYS A 381 4.93 17.81 -9.05
N LEU A 382 6.25 17.82 -9.23
CA LEU A 382 7.17 18.50 -8.33
C LEU A 382 6.90 20.00 -8.27
N ASP A 383 6.67 20.65 -9.41
CA ASP A 383 6.32 22.06 -9.47
C ASP A 383 5.00 22.36 -8.73
N LEU A 384 3.97 21.53 -8.91
CA LEU A 384 2.70 21.67 -8.18
C LEU A 384 2.87 21.45 -6.67
N ALA A 385 3.63 20.42 -6.29
CA ALA A 385 3.95 20.09 -4.90
C ALA A 385 4.67 21.25 -4.20
N VAL A 386 5.69 21.82 -4.85
CA VAL A 386 6.50 22.94 -4.36
C VAL A 386 5.68 24.21 -4.29
N PHE A 387 4.95 24.56 -5.35
CA PHE A 387 4.08 25.73 -5.36
C PHE A 387 3.03 25.66 -4.25
N ALA A 388 2.40 24.49 -4.05
CA ALA A 388 1.48 24.30 -2.94
C ALA A 388 2.16 24.49 -1.58
N ALA A 389 3.39 24.02 -1.41
CA ALA A 389 4.15 24.22 -0.18
C ALA A 389 4.44 25.71 0.09
N GLU A 390 4.89 26.45 -0.92
CA GLU A 390 5.14 27.89 -0.81
C GLU A 390 3.87 28.66 -0.39
N LYS A 391 2.72 28.29 -0.98
CA LYS A 391 1.44 28.95 -0.69
C LYS A 391 0.89 28.69 0.70
N ILE A 392 1.01 27.47 1.22
CA ILE A 392 0.50 27.16 2.57
C ILE A 392 1.43 27.66 3.67
N ILE A 393 2.73 27.79 3.39
CA ILE A 393 3.73 28.22 4.37
C ILE A 393 3.66 29.74 4.58
N ASP A 394 3.34 30.49 3.51
CA ASP A 394 3.17 31.96 3.49
C ASP A 394 4.23 32.68 4.36
N ASN A 395 5.47 32.18 4.27
CA ASN A 395 6.60 32.68 5.03
C ASN A 395 7.86 32.57 4.17
N HIS A 396 8.20 33.71 3.56
CA HIS A 396 9.37 33.87 2.70
C HIS A 396 10.70 33.48 3.36
N SER A 397 10.77 33.37 4.69
CA SER A 397 11.97 32.87 5.38
C SER A 397 12.29 31.42 5.05
N LYS A 398 11.35 30.66 4.47
CA LYS A 398 11.51 29.23 4.13
C LYS A 398 11.69 28.97 2.64
N ASP A 399 11.61 29.99 1.78
CA ASP A 399 11.71 29.84 0.32
C ASP A 399 13.03 29.17 -0.08
N LYS A 400 14.13 29.54 0.57
CA LYS A 400 15.46 28.95 0.33
C LYS A 400 15.50 27.44 0.64
N MET A 401 14.87 27.01 1.74
CA MET A 401 14.75 25.60 2.10
C MET A 401 13.92 24.83 1.09
N ILE A 402 12.75 25.38 0.71
CA ILE A 402 11.84 24.77 -0.28
C ILE A 402 12.54 24.62 -1.63
N ASN A 403 13.28 25.63 -2.08
CA ASN A 403 14.05 25.58 -3.33
C ASN A 403 15.15 24.50 -3.30
N ASN A 404 15.86 24.35 -2.18
CA ASN A 404 16.87 23.30 -2.03
C ASN A 404 16.24 21.90 -2.00
N LEU A 405 15.09 21.74 -1.33
CA LEU A 405 14.30 20.50 -1.36
C LEU A 405 13.80 20.17 -2.77
N ALA A 406 13.30 21.16 -3.51
CA ALA A 406 12.87 21.00 -4.90
C ALA A 406 14.05 20.54 -5.79
N ARG A 407 15.19 21.20 -5.66
CA ARG A 407 16.42 20.83 -6.38
C ARG A 407 16.93 19.43 -6.04
N TYR A 408 16.83 19.01 -4.78
CA TYR A 408 17.18 17.65 -4.39
C TYR A 408 16.18 16.64 -4.99
N GLN A 409 14.88 16.92 -4.89
CA GLN A 409 13.81 16.04 -5.36
C GLN A 409 13.74 15.93 -6.90
N SER A 410 14.30 16.87 -7.66
CA SER A 410 14.33 16.79 -9.14
C SER A 410 15.15 15.60 -9.65
N PHE A 411 16.08 15.07 -8.85
CA PHE A 411 16.88 13.88 -9.19
C PHE A 411 16.13 12.56 -8.98
N ARG A 412 14.85 12.61 -8.59
CA ARG A 412 13.99 11.42 -8.42
C ARG A 412 13.22 11.06 -9.68
N ASN A 413 13.33 11.87 -10.74
CA ASN A 413 12.75 11.61 -12.05
C ASN A 413 13.49 10.46 -12.76
N ILE A 414 13.09 9.22 -12.47
CA ILE A 414 13.75 8.05 -13.05
C ILE A 414 13.58 7.92 -14.56
N ARG A 415 12.56 8.56 -15.16
CA ARG A 415 12.36 8.53 -16.62
C ARG A 415 13.57 9.11 -17.34
N SER A 416 14.12 10.20 -16.82
CA SER A 416 15.32 10.88 -17.34
C SER A 416 16.56 9.98 -17.40
N TYR A 417 16.57 8.86 -16.67
CA TYR A 417 17.67 7.90 -16.65
C TYR A 417 17.38 6.62 -17.45
N ILE A 418 16.10 6.32 -17.73
CA ILE A 418 15.66 5.10 -18.43
C ILE A 418 15.47 5.33 -19.93
N SER A 419 14.94 6.49 -20.35
CA SER A 419 14.53 6.71 -21.73
C SER A 419 15.69 6.74 -22.73
N ASP A 420 16.89 7.07 -22.27
CA ASP A 420 18.11 7.07 -23.07
C ASP A 420 19.07 6.00 -22.52
N LYS A 421 19.28 4.91 -23.30
CA LYS A 421 20.20 3.82 -22.94
C LYS A 421 21.57 4.42 -22.55
N ASN A 422 22.02 4.17 -21.31
CA ASN A 422 23.28 4.61 -20.71
C ASN A 422 23.32 6.06 -20.16
N VAL A 423 22.20 6.72 -19.94
CA VAL A 423 22.19 8.03 -19.24
C VAL A 423 22.20 7.81 -17.73
N TYR A 424 23.41 7.69 -17.19
CA TYR A 424 23.65 7.80 -15.75
C TYR A 424 23.95 9.25 -15.41
N VAL A 425 23.37 9.74 -14.33
CA VAL A 425 23.83 11.02 -13.76
C VAL A 425 25.25 10.87 -13.21
N ASP A 426 26.07 11.87 -13.50
CA ASP A 426 27.37 12.14 -12.89
C ASP A 426 27.53 13.66 -12.92
N GLN A 427 26.94 14.33 -11.92
CA GLN A 427 26.78 15.78 -11.91
C GLN A 427 27.18 16.37 -10.57
N GLU A 428 27.95 17.46 -10.60
CA GLU A 428 28.18 18.31 -9.43
C GLU A 428 26.96 19.20 -9.17
N VAL A 429 26.47 19.15 -7.93
CA VAL A 429 25.30 19.90 -7.47
C VAL A 429 25.64 20.56 -6.15
N VAL A 430 25.47 21.88 -6.09
CA VAL A 430 25.61 22.65 -4.85
C VAL A 430 24.25 22.86 -4.23
N LEU A 431 24.11 22.48 -2.95
CA LEU A 431 22.98 22.82 -2.11
C LEU A 431 23.42 23.80 -1.03
N GLU A 432 22.51 24.67 -0.61
CA GLU A 432 22.70 25.60 0.50
C GLU A 432 22.17 25.04 1.84
N TYR A 433 21.63 23.82 1.79
CA TYR A 433 21.30 23.02 2.96
C TYR A 433 21.75 21.58 2.70
N ASP A 434 22.30 20.93 3.72
CA ASP A 434 22.74 19.53 3.66
C ASP A 434 21.55 18.56 3.74
N ILE A 435 20.79 18.48 2.63
CA ILE A 435 19.59 17.65 2.54
C ILE A 435 19.90 16.16 2.77
N PRO A 436 20.95 15.56 2.17
CA PRO A 436 21.30 14.17 2.45
C PRO A 436 21.57 13.88 3.93
N ASP A 437 22.44 14.64 4.62
CA ASP A 437 22.72 14.39 6.04
C ASP A 437 21.49 14.67 6.92
N TRP A 438 20.67 15.67 6.57
CA TRP A 438 19.40 15.92 7.26
C TRP A 438 18.45 14.73 7.13
N LEU A 439 18.33 14.14 5.94
CA LEU A 439 17.48 12.97 5.72
C LEU A 439 17.97 11.74 6.50
N ASP A 440 19.28 11.55 6.61
CA ASP A 440 19.89 10.45 7.36
C ASP A 440 19.88 10.69 8.89
N ASN A 441 19.70 11.94 9.32
CA ASN A 441 19.63 12.28 10.74
C ASN A 441 18.34 11.79 11.39
N GLN A 442 18.49 10.96 12.44
CA GLN A 442 17.40 10.40 13.23
C GLN A 442 17.06 11.20 14.51
N ASP A 443 17.79 12.27 14.82
CA ASP A 443 17.47 13.12 15.97
C ASP A 443 16.28 14.02 15.63
N SER A 444 15.12 13.66 16.18
CA SER A 444 13.87 14.42 16.02
C SER A 444 13.90 15.87 16.55
N LYS A 445 14.99 16.29 17.21
CA LYS A 445 15.20 17.68 17.62
C LYS A 445 15.86 18.52 16.51
N CYS A 446 16.62 17.88 15.63
CA CYS A 446 17.24 18.55 14.51
C CYS A 446 16.20 18.82 13.42
N ARG A 447 16.28 20.01 12.83
CA ARG A 447 15.44 20.45 11.72
C ARG A 447 16.31 20.83 10.55
N LEU A 448 15.71 20.98 9.37
CA LEU A 448 16.44 21.43 8.18
C LEU A 448 17.26 22.72 8.39
N GLU A 449 16.80 23.65 9.25
CA GLU A 449 17.54 24.88 9.58
C GLU A 449 18.89 24.64 10.26
N ASP A 450 19.05 23.52 10.98
CA ASP A 450 20.31 23.13 11.62
C ASP A 450 21.35 22.60 10.62
N PHE A 451 20.96 22.40 9.37
CA PHE A 451 21.79 21.92 8.26
C PHE A 451 22.04 23.01 7.21
N GLU A 452 21.93 24.29 7.58
CA GLU A 452 22.31 25.39 6.68
C GLU A 452 23.82 25.41 6.48
N ASP A 453 24.26 24.74 5.41
CA ASP A 453 25.65 24.72 4.96
C ASP A 453 25.70 24.64 3.43
N THR A 454 26.67 25.31 2.83
CA THR A 454 26.86 25.25 1.38
C THR A 454 27.74 24.05 1.05
N VAL A 455 27.09 22.98 0.58
CA VAL A 455 27.74 21.70 0.34
C VAL A 455 27.67 21.36 -1.15
N SER A 456 28.82 20.98 -1.71
CA SER A 456 28.91 20.44 -3.07
C SER A 456 28.80 18.92 -3.02
N TYR A 457 27.94 18.35 -3.86
CA TYR A 457 27.77 16.91 -4.00
C TYR A 457 28.10 16.48 -5.42
N LEU A 458 28.72 15.31 -5.54
CA LEU A 458 28.68 14.52 -6.75
C LEU A 458 27.45 13.62 -6.67
N VAL A 459 26.51 13.84 -7.58
CA VAL A 459 25.28 13.04 -7.71
C VAL A 459 25.53 12.00 -8.78
N SER A 460 25.51 10.72 -8.41
CA SER A 460 25.86 9.64 -9.34
C SER A 460 25.05 8.35 -9.09
N HIS A 461 24.91 7.52 -10.12
CA HIS A 461 24.35 6.17 -9.95
C HIS A 461 25.44 5.16 -9.56
N THR A 462 25.18 4.37 -8.52
CA THR A 462 26.05 3.26 -8.11
C THR A 462 26.00 2.12 -9.12
N ASP A 463 27.05 1.31 -9.23
CA ASP A 463 27.06 0.16 -10.13
C ASP A 463 25.91 -0.83 -9.85
N ALA A 464 25.48 -0.93 -8.59
CA ALA A 464 24.30 -1.70 -8.21
C ALA A 464 23.01 -1.13 -8.84
N SER A 465 22.76 0.18 -8.72
CA SER A 465 21.60 0.83 -9.34
C SER A 465 21.62 0.71 -10.87
N LYS A 466 22.80 0.79 -11.50
CA LYS A 466 22.97 0.58 -12.95
C LYS A 466 22.58 -0.84 -13.38
N GLN A 467 22.97 -1.86 -12.60
CA GLN A 467 22.57 -3.24 -12.83
C GLN A 467 21.05 -3.42 -12.65
N LEU A 468 20.45 -2.78 -11.64
CA LEU A 468 18.99 -2.80 -11.43
C LEU A 468 18.24 -2.20 -12.61
N PHE A 469 18.71 -1.07 -13.17
CA PHE A 469 18.11 -0.47 -14.39
C PHE A 469 18.13 -1.43 -15.58
N GLN A 470 19.19 -2.23 -15.75
CA GLN A 470 19.25 -3.21 -16.82
C GLN A 470 18.22 -4.33 -16.62
N SER A 471 17.92 -4.68 -15.37
CA SER A 471 16.98 -5.75 -15.00
C SER A 471 15.50 -5.36 -15.00
N ILE A 472 15.16 -4.06 -14.94
CA ILE A 472 13.75 -3.60 -14.81
C ILE A 472 12.90 -3.98 -16.03
N ILE A 473 13.51 -3.95 -17.22
CA ILE A 473 12.86 -4.35 -18.48
C ILE A 473 12.68 -5.87 -18.52
N ASP A 474 13.64 -6.61 -17.96
CA ASP A 474 13.65 -8.07 -17.96
C ASP A 474 12.73 -8.67 -16.88
N MET A 475 12.46 -7.94 -15.80
CA MET A 475 11.70 -8.42 -14.63
C MET A 475 10.31 -8.96 -14.98
N ASN A 476 9.58 -8.27 -15.87
CA ASN A 476 8.23 -8.68 -16.28
C ASN A 476 8.04 -8.79 -17.79
N LYS A 477 9.10 -8.62 -18.59
CA LYS A 477 9.04 -8.49 -20.07
C LYS A 477 8.15 -7.33 -20.55
N ASP A 478 7.59 -6.54 -19.63
CA ASP A 478 6.78 -5.34 -19.83
C ASP A 478 7.23 -4.28 -18.81
N LEU A 479 7.82 -3.20 -19.31
CA LEU A 479 8.30 -2.09 -18.51
C LEU A 479 7.17 -1.44 -17.70
N THR A 480 5.95 -1.39 -18.23
CA THR A 480 4.80 -0.79 -17.56
C THR A 480 4.48 -1.53 -16.27
N LEU A 481 4.41 -2.86 -16.34
CA LEU A 481 4.13 -3.70 -15.18
C LEU A 481 5.26 -3.62 -14.15
N SER A 482 6.52 -3.64 -14.60
CA SER A 482 7.67 -3.44 -13.71
C SER A 482 7.59 -2.09 -12.98
N LEU A 483 7.33 -1.00 -13.70
CA LEU A 483 7.19 0.33 -13.09
C LEU A 483 6.03 0.37 -12.08
N GLN A 484 4.88 -0.23 -12.39
CA GLN A 484 3.76 -0.27 -11.44
C GLN A 484 4.13 -0.96 -10.13
N VAL A 485 4.94 -2.03 -10.18
CA VAL A 485 5.45 -2.72 -8.98
C VAL A 485 6.35 -1.77 -8.18
N LEU A 486 7.35 -1.16 -8.83
CA LEU A 486 8.31 -0.30 -8.14
C LEU A 486 7.69 0.94 -7.48
N TYR A 487 6.74 1.59 -8.16
CA TYR A 487 6.02 2.74 -7.61
C TYR A 487 5.02 2.31 -6.51
N ARG A 488 4.53 1.08 -6.53
CA ARG A 488 3.58 0.56 -5.53
C ARG A 488 4.26 0.29 -4.20
N ASP A 489 5.37 -0.44 -4.20
CA ASP A 489 6.08 -0.81 -2.97
C ASP A 489 7.18 0.19 -2.58
N GLY A 490 7.46 1.18 -3.42
CA GLY A 490 8.44 2.22 -3.15
C GLY A 490 9.89 1.74 -3.31
N SER A 491 10.13 0.58 -3.95
CA SER A 491 11.46 0.13 -4.34
C SER A 491 12.06 0.97 -5.47
N ILE A 492 11.28 1.88 -6.07
CA ILE A 492 11.79 2.91 -6.99
C ILE A 492 12.93 3.75 -6.38
N ARG A 493 13.01 3.82 -5.04
CA ARG A 493 14.11 4.46 -4.29
C ARG A 493 15.49 3.87 -4.62
N ASP A 494 15.55 2.58 -4.90
CA ASP A 494 16.81 1.86 -5.19
C ASP A 494 17.42 2.26 -6.54
N TYR A 495 16.64 2.99 -7.35
CA TYR A 495 17.02 3.52 -8.65
C TYR A 495 17.41 4.99 -8.61
N TRP A 496 17.27 5.68 -7.48
CA TRP A 496 17.68 7.08 -7.37
C TRP A 496 19.19 7.21 -7.22
N PRO A 497 19.79 8.31 -7.71
CA PRO A 497 21.22 8.53 -7.58
C PRO A 497 21.61 8.81 -6.13
N VAL A 498 22.84 8.44 -5.78
CA VAL A 498 23.45 8.74 -4.49
C VAL A 498 24.10 10.12 -4.52
N TRP A 499 24.09 10.80 -3.38
CA TRP A 499 24.68 12.12 -3.20
C TRP A 499 25.95 11.97 -2.36
N SER A 500 27.12 12.23 -2.95
CA SER A 500 28.42 12.10 -2.27
C SER A 500 29.07 13.47 -2.08
N LYS A 501 29.28 13.88 -0.82
CA LYS A 501 29.95 15.15 -0.50
C LYS A 501 31.31 15.24 -1.17
N GLN A 502 31.56 16.36 -1.84
CA GLN A 502 32.88 16.73 -2.32
C GLN A 502 33.58 17.52 -1.21
N ASN A 503 34.77 17.07 -0.81
CA ASN A 503 35.58 17.72 0.22
C ASN A 503 36.25 19.00 -0.27
#